data_AF-A0A1V4TCZ0-F1
#
_entry.id   AF-A0A1V4TCZ0-F1
#
_cell.length_a   1.000
_cell.length_b   1.000
_cell.length_c   1.000
_cell.angle_alpha   90.00
_cell.angle_beta   90.00
_cell.angle_gamma   90.00
#
_symmetry.space_group_name_H-M   'P 1'
#
loop_
_entity.id
_entity.type
_entity.pdbx_description
1 polymer ?
#
loop_
_entity_poly.entity_id
_entity_poly.type
_entity_poly.pdbx_seq_one_letter_code
_entity_poly.pdbx_strand_id
1 'polypeptide(L)'
;METDFFKIIGEEENPSHLFIGGLHGKEGLSTINAIRTIENADLKKGSLVLCNMPASPYLSTLDPLYYLSLAGKKVIDLIREYTPEIYLELHCYHQDKKSKLTDSDRMEVSGVPGLVELEEGVLIGSTSPLIRSVFFKLYDFPFILEMPCNPPSKSLEVCYKIMEIASKSSNRLEIMEKIGEVYPQQVERLMNYFDDFSHNFWPAFQEVKKKTQKIDLNGYDELDELTRRVVEEGGYDLNQAQIKQLSQVYVIFQEYG
;
A
#
# COMPACT_ATOMS: atom_id res chain seq x y z
N MET A 1 -22.35 -8.30 13.54
CA MET A 1 -22.34 -7.29 12.46
C MET A 1 -21.60 -7.93 11.30
N GLU A 2 -22.21 -7.95 10.11
CA GLU A 2 -21.56 -8.39 8.90
C GLU A 2 -20.49 -7.36 8.53
N THR A 3 -19.23 -7.76 8.64
CA THR A 3 -18.06 -6.94 8.29
C THR A 3 -17.64 -7.18 6.85
N ASP A 4 -18.04 -8.30 6.27
CA ASP A 4 -17.76 -8.57 4.87
C ASP A 4 -18.57 -7.59 4.00
N PHE A 5 -17.93 -7.02 3.00
CA PHE A 5 -18.56 -6.07 2.08
C PHE A 5 -17.86 -6.13 0.75
N PHE A 6 -18.65 -6.13 -0.32
CA PHE A 6 -18.16 -6.02 -1.68
C PHE A 6 -19.14 -5.20 -2.50
N LYS A 7 -18.62 -4.21 -3.24
CA LYS A 7 -19.42 -3.38 -4.14
C LYS A 7 -18.54 -2.89 -5.29
N ILE A 8 -19.10 -2.90 -6.49
CA ILE A 8 -18.52 -2.23 -7.67
C ILE A 8 -19.40 -1.04 -8.01
N ILE A 9 -18.79 0.09 -8.31
CA ILE A 9 -19.43 1.35 -8.71
C ILE A 9 -18.81 1.79 -10.04
N GLY A 10 -19.64 2.33 -10.95
CA GLY A 10 -19.22 2.75 -12.27
C GLY A 10 -19.28 1.62 -13.31
N GLU A 11 -18.84 1.94 -14.53
CA GLU A 11 -18.71 0.99 -15.64
C GLU A 11 -17.23 0.63 -15.83
N GLU A 12 -16.93 -0.54 -16.41
CA GLU A 12 -15.56 -1.02 -16.64
C GLU A 12 -14.81 -0.15 -17.67
N GLU A 13 -14.33 1.01 -17.21
CA GLU A 13 -13.43 1.91 -17.92
C GLU A 13 -12.22 2.29 -17.04
N ASN A 14 -11.13 2.73 -17.68
CA ASN A 14 -9.99 3.30 -16.95
C ASN A 14 -10.32 4.72 -16.44
N PRO A 15 -9.97 5.06 -15.19
CA PRO A 15 -9.09 4.33 -14.28
C PRO A 15 -9.84 3.29 -13.42
N SER A 16 -9.14 2.18 -13.12
CA SER A 16 -9.60 1.19 -12.14
C SER A 16 -9.12 1.58 -10.73
N HIS A 17 -10.07 1.68 -9.80
CA HIS A 17 -9.81 1.96 -8.39
C HIS A 17 -10.17 0.74 -7.54
N LEU A 18 -9.35 0.44 -6.54
CA LEU A 18 -9.61 -0.65 -5.59
C LEU A 18 -9.31 -0.18 -4.16
N PHE A 19 -10.36 -0.07 -3.33
CA PHE A 19 -10.23 0.24 -1.92
C PHE A 19 -10.56 -0.99 -1.08
N ILE A 20 -9.61 -1.44 -0.26
CA ILE A 20 -9.73 -2.65 0.56
C ILE A 20 -9.56 -2.29 2.03
N GLY A 21 -10.48 -2.74 2.88
CA GLY A 21 -10.36 -2.69 4.34
C GLY A 21 -10.30 -4.08 4.96
N GLY A 22 -9.90 -4.14 6.23
CA GLY A 22 -9.94 -5.38 7.01
C GLY A 22 -8.84 -6.38 6.66
N LEU A 23 -7.68 -5.90 6.20
CA LEU A 23 -6.58 -6.74 5.70
C LEU A 23 -6.10 -7.78 6.72
N HIS A 24 -6.14 -7.46 8.02
CA HIS A 24 -5.68 -8.34 9.08
C HIS A 24 -6.36 -8.10 10.44
N GLY A 25 -6.30 -9.10 11.30
CA GLY A 25 -6.80 -9.01 12.67
C GLY A 25 -8.32 -8.78 12.71
N LYS A 26 -8.73 -7.77 13.46
CA LYS A 26 -10.15 -7.35 13.59
C LYS A 26 -10.40 -5.98 12.99
N GLU A 27 -9.50 -5.48 12.16
CA GLU A 27 -9.55 -4.12 11.60
C GLU A 27 -10.80 -3.90 10.74
N GLY A 28 -11.33 -4.98 10.15
CA GLY A 28 -12.59 -5.00 9.39
C GLY A 28 -13.79 -4.41 10.15
N LEU A 29 -13.78 -4.46 11.48
CA LEU A 29 -14.82 -3.83 12.32
C LEU A 29 -14.77 -2.29 12.30
N SER A 30 -13.60 -1.72 12.04
CA SER A 30 -13.39 -0.27 11.96
C SER A 30 -13.41 0.23 10.52
N THR A 31 -12.73 -0.47 9.61
CA THR A 31 -12.56 -0.06 8.21
C THR A 31 -13.86 -0.08 7.42
N ILE A 32 -14.81 -0.96 7.78
CA ILE A 32 -16.14 -0.96 7.17
C ILE A 32 -16.86 0.38 7.32
N ASN A 33 -16.64 1.10 8.43
CA ASN A 33 -17.29 2.39 8.67
C ASN A 33 -16.80 3.44 7.69
N ALA A 34 -15.52 3.44 7.33
CA ALA A 34 -14.97 4.34 6.32
C ALA A 34 -15.41 3.92 4.90
N ILE A 35 -15.35 2.63 4.58
CA ILE A 35 -15.77 2.12 3.26
C ILE A 35 -17.22 2.47 2.94
N ARG A 36 -18.13 2.35 3.91
CA ARG A 36 -19.54 2.70 3.70
C ARG A 36 -19.79 4.19 3.47
N THR A 37 -18.88 5.08 3.86
CA THR A 37 -19.04 6.52 3.59
C THR A 37 -18.94 6.84 2.10
N ILE A 38 -18.24 6.01 1.32
CA ILE A 38 -17.99 6.23 -0.11
C ILE A 38 -18.78 5.25 -1.00
N GLU A 39 -19.65 4.41 -0.42
CA GLU A 39 -20.36 3.36 -1.16
C GLU A 39 -21.31 3.90 -2.24
N ASN A 40 -21.68 5.18 -2.17
CA ASN A 40 -22.53 5.87 -3.15
C ASN A 40 -21.75 7.01 -3.83
N ALA A 41 -20.43 6.86 -3.96
CA ALA A 41 -19.59 7.83 -4.62
C ALA A 41 -20.04 8.06 -6.07
N ASP A 42 -20.08 9.34 -6.45
CA ASP A 42 -20.24 9.76 -7.83
C ASP A 42 -18.85 9.83 -8.48
N LEU A 43 -18.58 8.85 -9.35
CA LEU A 43 -17.31 8.76 -10.07
C LEU A 43 -17.32 9.71 -11.26
N LYS A 44 -16.25 10.46 -11.46
CA LYS A 44 -16.09 11.27 -12.69
C LYS A 44 -15.81 10.38 -13.91
N LYS A 45 -15.09 9.28 -13.70
CA LYS A 45 -14.66 8.33 -14.74
C LYS A 45 -14.21 7.02 -14.10
N GLY A 46 -14.38 5.92 -14.83
CA GLY A 46 -13.86 4.61 -14.49
C GLY A 46 -14.69 3.83 -13.48
N SER A 47 -14.07 2.83 -12.85
CA SER A 47 -14.71 1.96 -11.87
C SER A 47 -14.05 2.06 -10.49
N LEU A 48 -14.85 1.81 -9.45
CA LEU A 48 -14.40 1.71 -8.08
C LEU A 48 -14.90 0.41 -7.46
N VAL A 49 -13.94 -0.44 -7.08
CA VAL A 49 -14.18 -1.65 -6.30
C VAL A 49 -13.94 -1.34 -4.83
N LEU A 50 -14.95 -1.61 -4.02
CA LEU A 50 -14.92 -1.48 -2.57
C LEU A 50 -15.00 -2.86 -1.95
N CYS A 51 -14.03 -3.22 -1.12
CA CYS A 51 -14.02 -4.48 -0.40
C CYS A 51 -13.69 -4.27 1.08
N ASN A 52 -14.43 -4.89 1.99
CA ASN A 52 -14.02 -4.98 3.39
C ASN A 52 -13.97 -6.44 3.81
N MET A 53 -12.80 -6.89 4.24
CA MET A 53 -12.55 -8.27 4.56
C MET A 53 -13.01 -8.61 6.00
N PRO A 54 -13.47 -9.86 6.23
CA PRO A 54 -13.79 -10.33 7.57
C PRO A 54 -12.52 -10.50 8.43
N ALA A 55 -12.72 -10.63 9.73
CA ALA A 55 -11.61 -10.83 10.67
C ALA A 55 -10.75 -12.05 10.30
N SER A 56 -9.44 -11.89 10.44
CA SER A 56 -8.42 -12.89 10.11
C SER A 56 -7.31 -12.89 11.17
N PRO A 57 -6.44 -13.91 11.22
CA PRO A 57 -5.24 -13.85 12.04
C PRO A 57 -4.40 -12.60 11.72
N TYR A 58 -3.82 -11.99 12.75
CA TYR A 58 -2.95 -10.84 12.55
C TYR A 58 -1.59 -11.28 12.02
N LEU A 59 -1.25 -10.82 10.81
CA LEU A 59 0.07 -10.92 10.18
C LEU A 59 0.38 -9.55 9.55
N SER A 60 1.61 -9.06 9.68
CA SER A 60 1.98 -7.76 9.11
C SER A 60 2.01 -7.84 7.59
N THR A 61 1.50 -6.81 6.90
CA THR A 61 1.62 -6.66 5.43
C THR A 61 3.08 -6.43 4.98
N LEU A 62 4.00 -6.16 5.91
CA LEU A 62 5.45 -6.12 5.65
C LEU A 62 6.12 -7.50 5.77
N ASP A 63 5.39 -8.53 6.23
CA ASP A 63 5.87 -9.91 6.27
C ASP A 63 5.40 -10.65 5.01
N PRO A 64 6.29 -11.24 4.19
CA PRO A 64 5.89 -11.98 2.99
C PRO A 64 4.93 -13.15 3.30
N LEU A 65 4.96 -13.72 4.51
CA LEU A 65 4.02 -14.76 4.91
C LEU A 65 2.56 -14.30 4.92
N TYR A 66 2.30 -12.98 5.07
CA TYR A 66 0.96 -12.43 4.94
C TYR A 66 0.38 -12.76 3.56
N TYR A 67 1.12 -12.48 2.49
CA TYR A 67 0.68 -12.70 1.11
C TYR A 67 0.62 -14.17 0.72
N LEU A 68 1.21 -15.09 1.51
CA LEU A 68 1.05 -16.54 1.36
C LEU A 68 -0.14 -17.09 2.16
N SER A 69 -0.69 -16.31 3.08
CA SER A 69 -1.88 -16.67 3.85
C SER A 69 -3.16 -16.59 3.03
N LEU A 70 -4.27 -17.17 3.52
CA LEU A 70 -5.58 -17.06 2.87
C LEU A 70 -6.07 -15.61 2.74
N ALA A 71 -5.77 -14.74 3.72
CA ALA A 71 -6.19 -13.34 3.70
C ALA A 71 -5.39 -12.56 2.64
N GLY A 72 -4.05 -12.71 2.65
CA GLY A 72 -3.19 -12.04 1.68
C GLY A 72 -3.42 -12.54 0.25
N LYS A 73 -3.66 -13.84 0.04
CA LYS A 73 -4.02 -14.40 -1.28
C LYS A 73 -5.24 -13.72 -1.87
N LYS A 74 -6.29 -13.50 -1.08
CA LYS A 74 -7.49 -12.78 -1.53
C LYS A 74 -7.19 -11.33 -1.92
N VAL A 75 -6.30 -10.64 -1.19
CA VAL A 75 -5.85 -9.29 -1.57
C VAL A 75 -5.13 -9.32 -2.91
N ILE A 76 -4.22 -10.28 -3.12
CA ILE A 76 -3.52 -10.46 -4.40
C ILE A 76 -4.50 -10.78 -5.53
N ASP A 77 -5.47 -11.65 -5.31
CA ASP A 77 -6.49 -12.01 -6.31
C ASP A 77 -7.27 -10.77 -6.75
N LEU A 78 -7.70 -9.92 -5.81
CA LEU A 78 -8.39 -8.64 -6.13
C LEU A 78 -7.48 -7.68 -6.91
N ILE A 79 -6.21 -7.54 -6.53
CA ILE A 79 -5.25 -6.69 -7.25
C ILE A 79 -5.06 -7.19 -8.69
N ARG A 80 -4.97 -8.51 -8.89
CA ARG A 80 -4.79 -9.11 -10.22
C ARG A 80 -6.05 -9.09 -11.08
N GLU A 81 -7.22 -9.26 -10.46
CA GLU A 81 -8.51 -9.23 -11.15
C GLU A 81 -8.82 -7.82 -11.67
N TYR A 82 -8.60 -6.79 -10.85
CA TYR A 82 -9.00 -5.42 -11.17
C TYR A 82 -7.86 -4.54 -11.70
N THR A 83 -6.61 -4.99 -11.59
CA THR A 83 -5.39 -4.27 -12.03
C THR A 83 -5.44 -2.76 -11.75
N PRO A 84 -5.63 -2.34 -10.48
CA PRO A 84 -5.91 -0.95 -10.15
C PRO A 84 -4.68 -0.05 -10.34
N GLU A 85 -4.87 1.13 -10.95
CA GLU A 85 -3.85 2.20 -10.95
C GLU A 85 -3.92 3.03 -9.66
N ILE A 86 -5.09 3.04 -9.02
CA ILE A 86 -5.36 3.70 -7.75
C ILE A 86 -5.84 2.66 -6.75
N TYR A 87 -5.02 2.41 -5.73
CA TYR A 87 -5.24 1.37 -4.72
C TYR A 87 -5.12 1.95 -3.33
N LEU A 88 -6.10 1.69 -2.46
CA LEU A 88 -6.11 2.18 -1.10
C LEU A 88 -6.34 1.04 -0.10
N GLU A 89 -5.37 0.78 0.76
CA GLU A 89 -5.50 -0.13 1.90
C GLU A 89 -5.96 0.65 3.13
N LEU A 90 -7.16 0.36 3.62
CA LEU A 90 -7.66 0.91 4.86
C LEU A 90 -7.27 0.00 6.02
N HIS A 91 -6.70 0.62 7.04
CA HIS A 91 -6.23 -0.02 8.26
C HIS A 91 -6.76 0.71 9.49
N CYS A 92 -6.64 0.09 10.66
CA CYS A 92 -6.83 0.80 11.92
C CYS A 92 -5.74 0.52 12.94
N TYR A 93 -5.43 1.51 13.77
CA TYR A 93 -4.45 1.40 14.84
C TYR A 93 -5.07 1.66 16.22
N HIS A 94 -4.49 1.03 17.25
CA HIS A 94 -4.72 1.43 18.64
C HIS A 94 -3.81 2.61 19.00
N GLN A 95 -4.31 3.57 19.78
CA GLN A 95 -3.62 4.85 20.02
C GLN A 95 -2.17 4.71 20.55
N ASP A 96 -1.87 3.64 21.29
CA ASP A 96 -0.53 3.30 21.77
C ASP A 96 0.46 2.92 20.65
N LYS A 97 -0.03 2.63 19.45
CA LYS A 97 0.77 2.31 18.26
C LYS A 97 1.06 3.51 17.36
N LYS A 98 0.36 4.64 17.54
CA LYS A 98 0.47 5.81 16.66
C LYS A 98 1.92 6.27 16.51
N SER A 99 2.64 6.45 17.61
CA SER A 99 4.04 6.91 17.59
C SER A 99 4.92 5.97 16.76
N LYS A 100 4.75 4.66 16.90
CA LYS A 100 5.50 3.65 16.14
C LYS A 100 5.18 3.69 14.64
N LEU A 101 3.98 4.11 14.24
CA LEU A 101 3.57 4.21 12.84
C LEU A 101 4.13 5.47 12.17
N THR A 102 4.26 6.56 12.91
CA THR A 102 4.76 7.85 12.40
C THR A 102 6.26 8.09 12.64
N ASP A 103 6.93 7.16 13.32
CA ASP A 103 8.33 7.28 13.71
C ASP A 103 9.25 7.43 12.48
N SER A 104 10.19 8.38 12.55
CA SER A 104 11.21 8.58 11.51
C SER A 104 12.15 7.38 11.40
N ASP A 105 12.40 6.69 12.51
CA ASP A 105 13.34 5.58 12.56
C ASP A 105 12.77 4.31 11.91
N ARG A 106 11.49 4.30 11.49
CA ARG A 106 10.90 3.18 10.74
C ARG A 106 11.65 2.86 9.46
N MET A 107 12.25 3.86 8.82
CA MET A 107 13.03 3.63 7.60
C MET A 107 14.21 2.70 7.89
N GLU A 108 14.94 2.97 8.97
CA GLU A 108 16.10 2.18 9.39
C GLU A 108 15.69 0.84 10.01
N VAL A 109 14.66 0.84 10.85
CA VAL A 109 14.25 -0.35 11.62
C VAL A 109 13.43 -1.33 10.78
N SER A 110 12.51 -0.81 9.97
CA SER A 110 11.50 -1.59 9.23
C SER A 110 11.67 -1.51 7.71
N GLY A 111 12.64 -0.76 7.20
CA GLY A 111 12.88 -0.60 5.77
C GLY A 111 11.83 0.26 5.06
N VAL A 112 10.90 0.87 5.77
CA VAL A 112 9.80 1.66 5.18
C VAL A 112 9.63 3.00 5.90
N PRO A 113 9.24 4.07 5.20
CA PRO A 113 8.98 5.34 5.84
C PRO A 113 7.93 5.28 6.96
N GLY A 114 8.01 6.23 7.89
CA GLY A 114 6.91 6.56 8.78
C GLY A 114 5.70 7.07 8.01
N LEU A 115 4.50 6.82 8.54
CA LEU A 115 3.28 7.40 7.99
C LEU A 115 3.18 8.88 8.33
N VAL A 116 2.51 9.62 7.46
CA VAL A 116 2.30 11.06 7.62
C VAL A 116 0.91 11.29 8.18
N GLU A 117 0.81 12.01 9.29
CA GLU A 117 -0.48 12.40 9.84
C GLU A 117 -1.08 13.56 9.05
N LEU A 118 -2.32 13.39 8.58
CA LEU A 118 -3.11 14.42 7.93
C LEU A 118 -3.75 15.31 9.00
N GLU A 119 -4.79 14.82 9.65
CA GLU A 119 -5.45 15.43 10.82
C GLU A 119 -6.35 14.39 11.51
N GLU A 120 -6.83 14.71 12.73
CA GLU A 120 -7.78 13.88 13.48
C GLU A 120 -7.33 12.39 13.62
N GLY A 121 -6.01 12.16 13.69
CA GLY A 121 -5.42 10.82 13.81
C GLY A 121 -5.41 10.00 12.52
N VAL A 122 -5.82 10.55 11.37
CA VAL A 122 -5.73 9.82 10.10
C VAL A 122 -4.32 9.95 9.54
N LEU A 123 -3.72 8.81 9.22
CA LEU A 123 -2.37 8.68 8.69
C LEU A 123 -2.43 8.19 7.24
N ILE A 124 -1.49 8.65 6.42
CA ILE A 124 -1.34 8.23 5.03
C ILE A 124 0.11 7.82 4.73
N GLY A 125 0.29 6.86 3.85
CA GLY A 125 1.62 6.45 3.37
C GLY A 125 1.52 5.46 2.22
N SER A 126 2.67 4.99 1.74
CA SER A 126 2.70 3.95 0.71
C SER A 126 2.32 2.58 1.30
N THR A 127 1.67 1.76 0.49
CA THR A 127 1.51 0.31 0.74
C THR A 127 2.86 -0.41 0.84
N SER A 128 2.81 -1.65 1.34
CA SER A 128 3.97 -2.51 1.49
C SER A 128 4.79 -2.60 0.19
N PRO A 129 6.13 -2.43 0.26
CA PRO A 129 7.00 -2.54 -0.92
C PRO A 129 6.89 -3.92 -1.59
N LEU A 130 6.48 -4.95 -0.84
CA LEU A 130 6.30 -6.33 -1.31
C LEU A 130 5.28 -6.43 -2.46
N ILE A 131 4.14 -5.75 -2.35
CA ILE A 131 3.12 -5.74 -3.42
C ILE A 131 3.27 -4.54 -4.35
N ARG A 132 3.69 -3.39 -3.82
CA ARG A 132 3.91 -2.17 -4.60
C ARG A 132 4.85 -2.44 -5.78
N SER A 133 5.94 -3.16 -5.55
CA SER A 133 6.96 -3.39 -6.56
C SER A 133 6.61 -4.48 -7.57
N VAL A 134 5.70 -5.40 -7.20
CA VAL A 134 5.29 -6.54 -8.04
C VAL A 134 4.13 -6.17 -8.95
N PHE A 135 3.11 -5.49 -8.42
CA PHE A 135 1.83 -5.32 -9.11
C PHE A 135 1.58 -3.91 -9.64
N PHE A 136 2.34 -2.91 -9.19
CA PHE A 136 2.12 -1.52 -9.54
C PHE A 136 3.32 -0.91 -10.28
N LYS A 137 3.01 0.01 -11.20
CA LYS A 137 4.02 0.86 -11.83
C LYS A 137 4.53 1.86 -10.80
N LEU A 138 5.74 2.38 -11.03
CA LEU A 138 6.38 3.35 -10.16
C LEU A 138 5.46 4.55 -9.81
N TYR A 139 4.73 5.06 -10.79
CA TYR A 139 3.87 6.25 -10.64
C TYR A 139 2.39 5.94 -10.38
N ASP A 140 2.03 4.69 -10.12
CA ASP A 140 0.67 4.36 -9.65
C ASP A 140 0.48 4.84 -8.19
N PHE A 141 -0.76 4.80 -7.70
CA PHE A 141 -1.16 5.23 -6.36
C PHE A 141 -1.58 4.06 -5.45
N PRO A 142 -0.68 3.15 -5.03
CA PRO A 142 -0.97 2.18 -3.99
C PRO A 142 -0.60 2.73 -2.60
N PHE A 143 -1.59 3.28 -1.91
CA PHE A 143 -1.43 3.94 -0.61
C PHE A 143 -2.20 3.23 0.49
N ILE A 144 -1.81 3.51 1.73
CA ILE A 144 -2.56 3.13 2.92
C ILE A 144 -3.21 4.36 3.54
N LEU A 145 -4.36 4.14 4.17
CA LEU A 145 -5.05 5.10 5.00
C LEU A 145 -5.32 4.44 6.35
N GLU A 146 -4.63 4.91 7.39
CA GLU A 146 -4.72 4.35 8.73
C GLU A 146 -5.46 5.30 9.66
N MET A 147 -6.44 4.78 10.40
CA MET A 147 -7.24 5.58 11.33
C MET A 147 -7.27 4.94 12.72
N PRO A 148 -7.65 5.66 13.79
CA PRO A 148 -7.88 5.02 15.07
C PRO A 148 -8.93 3.91 14.97
N CYS A 149 -8.70 2.75 15.59
CA CYS A 149 -9.72 1.71 15.70
C CYS A 149 -10.92 2.24 16.50
N ASN A 150 -12.14 1.90 16.07
CA ASN A 150 -13.38 2.59 16.45
C ASN A 150 -13.28 4.11 16.20
N PRO A 151 -13.07 4.51 14.93
CA PRO A 151 -12.76 5.89 14.59
C PRO A 151 -13.91 6.83 15.00
N PRO A 152 -13.61 7.99 15.61
CA PRO A 152 -14.62 9.02 15.82
C PRO A 152 -15.10 9.60 14.48
N SER A 153 -16.28 10.23 14.47
CA SER A 153 -16.87 10.79 13.25
C SER A 153 -15.94 11.73 12.49
N LYS A 154 -15.13 12.52 13.20
CA LYS A 154 -14.15 13.41 12.58
C LYS A 154 -13.05 12.67 11.80
N SER A 155 -12.52 11.57 12.34
CA SER A 155 -11.56 10.74 11.60
C SER A 155 -12.21 10.11 10.37
N LEU A 156 -13.48 9.69 10.48
CA LEU A 156 -14.24 9.17 9.33
C LEU A 156 -14.47 10.24 8.26
N GLU A 157 -14.72 11.49 8.63
CA GLU A 157 -14.83 12.61 7.69
C GLU A 157 -13.52 12.84 6.94
N VAL A 158 -12.37 12.76 7.61
CA VAL A 158 -11.05 12.85 6.97
C VAL A 158 -10.84 11.67 6.02
N CYS A 159 -11.17 10.45 6.44
CA CYS A 159 -11.07 9.29 5.57
C CYS A 159 -11.94 9.43 4.32
N TYR A 160 -13.20 9.86 4.49
CA TYR A 160 -14.12 10.13 3.39
C TYR A 160 -13.52 11.13 2.40
N LYS A 161 -12.97 12.27 2.88
CA LYS A 161 -12.37 13.29 2.00
C LYS A 161 -11.24 12.71 1.15
N ILE A 162 -10.34 11.92 1.74
CA ILE A 162 -9.22 11.31 0.99
C ILE A 162 -9.70 10.25 0.00
N MET A 163 -10.64 9.39 0.41
CA MET A 163 -11.24 8.39 -0.46
C MET A 163 -12.03 9.03 -1.61
N GLU A 164 -12.73 10.13 -1.36
CA GLU A 164 -13.44 10.93 -2.36
C GLU A 164 -12.47 11.55 -3.38
N ILE A 165 -11.37 12.15 -2.91
CA ILE A 165 -10.31 12.66 -3.79
C ILE A 165 -9.76 11.53 -4.66
N ALA A 166 -9.40 10.39 -4.05
CA ALA A 166 -8.82 9.25 -4.76
C ALA A 166 -9.77 8.69 -5.82
N SER A 167 -11.05 8.46 -5.46
CA SER A 167 -12.08 7.90 -6.37
C SER A 167 -12.51 8.83 -7.51
N LYS A 168 -12.32 10.15 -7.37
CA LYS A 168 -12.66 11.14 -8.40
C LYS A 168 -11.46 11.58 -9.24
N SER A 169 -10.30 10.97 -9.05
CA SER A 169 -9.06 11.34 -9.73
C SER A 169 -8.65 10.28 -10.72
N SER A 170 -7.92 10.67 -11.77
CA SER A 170 -7.55 9.76 -12.83
C SER A 170 -6.18 9.12 -12.67
N ASN A 171 -5.33 9.68 -11.80
CA ASN A 171 -3.96 9.23 -11.59
C ASN A 171 -3.38 9.79 -10.28
N ARG A 172 -2.18 9.30 -9.92
CA ARG A 172 -1.41 9.74 -8.75
C ARG A 172 -1.21 11.25 -8.69
N LEU A 173 -0.83 11.89 -9.80
CA LEU A 173 -0.50 13.32 -9.80
C LEU A 173 -1.72 14.16 -9.37
N GLU A 174 -2.88 13.91 -9.96
CA GLU A 174 -4.12 14.60 -9.62
C GLU A 174 -4.52 14.38 -8.14
N ILE A 175 -4.31 13.16 -7.61
CA ILE A 175 -4.57 12.88 -6.20
C ILE A 175 -3.64 13.70 -5.30
N MET A 176 -2.34 13.67 -5.57
CA MET A 176 -1.35 14.38 -4.76
C MET A 176 -1.55 15.89 -4.82
N GLU A 177 -1.92 16.45 -5.98
CA GLU A 177 -2.25 17.88 -6.14
C GLU A 177 -3.45 18.26 -5.25
N LYS A 178 -4.56 17.53 -5.34
CA LYS A 178 -5.78 17.81 -4.54
C LYS A 178 -5.57 17.62 -3.04
N ILE A 179 -4.82 16.59 -2.62
CA ILE A 179 -4.45 16.43 -1.21
C ILE A 179 -3.54 17.59 -0.79
N GLY A 180 -2.63 18.04 -1.65
CA GLY A 180 -1.68 19.11 -1.39
C GLY A 180 -2.31 20.50 -1.25
N GLU A 181 -3.46 20.73 -1.89
CA GLU A 181 -4.26 21.95 -1.67
C GLU A 181 -4.73 22.09 -0.20
N VAL A 182 -4.93 20.95 0.49
CA VAL A 182 -5.40 20.91 1.89
C VAL A 182 -4.25 20.65 2.86
N TYR A 183 -3.32 19.77 2.51
CA TYR A 183 -2.24 19.27 3.36
C TYR A 183 -0.86 19.41 2.67
N PRO A 184 -0.41 20.65 2.36
CA PRO A 184 0.78 20.87 1.52
C PRO A 184 2.06 20.29 2.13
N GLN A 185 2.27 20.44 3.45
CA GLN A 185 3.46 19.92 4.13
C GLN A 185 3.49 18.38 4.17
N GLN A 186 2.31 17.77 4.30
CA GLN A 186 2.17 16.32 4.31
C GLN A 186 2.49 15.74 2.92
N VAL A 187 1.99 16.38 1.85
CA VAL A 187 2.30 15.99 0.48
C VAL A 187 3.78 16.16 0.17
N GLU A 188 4.40 17.27 0.58
CA GLU A 188 5.84 17.47 0.45
C GLU A 188 6.62 16.32 1.11
N ARG A 189 6.25 15.95 2.34
CA ARG A 189 6.87 14.82 3.05
C ARG A 189 6.67 13.47 2.35
N LEU A 190 5.47 13.21 1.82
CA LEU A 190 5.18 11.99 1.04
C LEU A 190 5.99 11.94 -0.26
N MET A 191 6.21 13.09 -0.91
CA MET A 191 7.04 13.19 -2.10
C MET A 191 8.52 12.93 -1.78
N ASN A 192 9.04 13.51 -0.69
CA ASN A 192 10.39 13.20 -0.23
C ASN A 192 10.55 11.69 0.05
N TYR A 193 9.58 11.06 0.71
CA TYR A 193 9.60 9.60 0.89
C TYR A 193 9.54 8.82 -0.42
N PHE A 194 8.81 9.31 -1.42
CA PHE A 194 8.78 8.68 -2.73
C PHE A 194 10.15 8.75 -3.43
N ASP A 195 10.82 9.91 -3.32
CA ASP A 195 12.15 10.13 -3.89
C ASP A 195 13.23 9.34 -3.17
N ASP A 196 13.25 9.38 -1.84
CA ASP A 196 14.25 8.69 -1.04
C ASP A 196 14.08 7.16 -1.12
N PHE A 197 12.83 6.67 -1.14
CA PHE A 197 12.55 5.23 -1.09
C PHE A 197 12.15 4.63 -2.44
N SER A 198 11.04 5.07 -3.03
CA SER A 198 10.45 4.38 -4.20
C SER A 198 11.31 4.51 -5.45
N HIS A 199 11.96 5.67 -5.66
CA HIS A 199 12.87 5.88 -6.79
C HIS A 199 14.16 5.04 -6.69
N ASN A 200 14.55 4.56 -5.51
CA ASN A 200 15.66 3.61 -5.34
C ASN A 200 15.17 2.16 -5.38
N PHE A 201 14.13 1.85 -4.62
CA PHE A 201 13.66 0.48 -4.39
C PHE A 201 13.07 -0.17 -5.64
N TRP A 202 12.19 0.54 -6.35
CA TRP A 202 11.47 -0.05 -7.50
C TRP A 202 12.43 -0.37 -8.66
N PRO A 203 13.34 0.54 -9.10
CA PRO A 203 14.31 0.20 -10.14
C PRO A 203 15.28 -0.90 -9.73
N ALA A 204 15.74 -0.93 -8.47
CA ALA A 204 16.57 -2.01 -7.96
C ALA A 204 15.86 -3.37 -8.11
N PHE A 205 14.58 -3.44 -7.73
CA PHE A 205 13.78 -4.65 -7.92
C PHE A 205 13.65 -5.06 -9.39
N GLN A 206 13.43 -4.11 -10.31
CA GLN A 206 13.36 -4.43 -11.75
C GLN A 206 14.66 -5.04 -12.28
N GLU A 207 15.82 -4.54 -11.83
CA GLU A 207 17.11 -5.11 -12.21
C GLU A 207 17.35 -6.48 -11.57
N VAL A 208 16.96 -6.70 -10.31
CA VAL A 208 16.96 -8.05 -9.69
C VAL A 208 16.15 -9.02 -10.54
N LYS A 209 14.89 -8.68 -10.84
CA LYS A 209 13.99 -9.49 -11.68
C LYS A 209 14.60 -9.82 -13.05
N LYS A 210 15.27 -8.87 -13.68
CA LYS A 210 15.92 -9.06 -14.98
C LYS A 210 17.17 -9.94 -14.90
N LYS A 211 17.96 -9.84 -13.83
CA LYS A 211 19.16 -10.67 -13.65
C LYS A 211 18.80 -12.10 -13.28
N THR A 212 17.78 -12.32 -12.47
CA THR A 212 17.35 -13.68 -12.09
C THR A 212 16.81 -14.48 -13.28
N GLN A 213 16.23 -13.83 -14.29
CA GLN A 213 15.82 -14.50 -15.55
C GLN A 213 16.99 -15.14 -16.32
N LYS A 214 18.24 -14.79 -15.99
CA LYS A 214 19.45 -15.25 -16.67
C LYS A 214 20.29 -16.20 -15.82
N ILE A 215 19.90 -16.42 -14.57
CA ILE A 215 20.67 -17.16 -13.57
C ILE A 215 19.72 -18.16 -12.92
N ASP A 216 20.08 -19.44 -12.90
CA ASP A 216 19.37 -20.42 -12.09
C ASP A 216 19.82 -20.26 -10.64
N LEU A 217 18.90 -19.84 -9.77
CA LEU A 217 19.17 -19.61 -8.35
C LEU A 217 18.84 -20.87 -7.57
N ASN A 218 19.82 -21.47 -6.90
CA ASN A 218 19.65 -22.71 -6.14
C ASN A 218 19.09 -22.50 -4.73
N GLY A 219 18.82 -21.26 -4.32
CA GLY A 219 18.27 -20.96 -3.01
C GLY A 219 18.24 -19.48 -2.65
N TYR A 220 17.72 -19.21 -1.46
CA TYR A 220 17.53 -17.86 -0.94
C TYR A 220 18.86 -17.13 -0.69
N ASP A 221 19.92 -17.83 -0.30
CA ASP A 221 21.23 -17.22 -0.07
C ASP A 221 21.85 -16.63 -1.36
N GLU A 222 21.71 -17.33 -2.49
CA GLU A 222 22.17 -16.84 -3.80
C GLU A 222 21.34 -15.63 -4.26
N LEU A 223 20.05 -15.60 -3.96
CA LEU A 223 19.18 -14.45 -4.21
C LEU A 223 19.62 -13.24 -3.39
N ASP A 224 19.88 -13.41 -2.09
CA ASP A 224 20.34 -12.33 -1.21
C ASP A 224 21.68 -11.75 -1.68
N GLU A 225 22.63 -12.59 -2.11
CA GLU A 225 23.91 -12.14 -2.66
C GLU A 225 23.72 -11.40 -3.99
N LEU A 226 22.85 -11.89 -4.88
CA LEU A 226 22.52 -11.20 -6.12
C LEU A 226 21.88 -9.84 -5.85
N THR A 227 20.91 -9.77 -4.94
CA THR A 227 20.23 -8.53 -4.56
C THR A 227 21.22 -7.49 -4.06
N ARG A 228 22.14 -7.86 -3.16
CA ARG A 228 23.20 -6.95 -2.68
C ARG A 228 24.06 -6.42 -3.82
N ARG A 229 24.51 -7.30 -4.72
CA ARG A 229 25.32 -6.89 -5.89
C ARG A 229 24.55 -5.96 -6.81
N VAL A 230 23.26 -6.21 -7.06
CA VAL A 230 22.42 -5.29 -7.85
C VAL A 230 22.33 -3.91 -7.20
N VAL A 231 22.14 -3.87 -5.88
CA VAL A 231 22.07 -2.61 -5.12
C VAL A 231 23.39 -1.83 -5.22
N GLU A 232 24.51 -2.50 -4.98
CA GLU A 232 25.85 -1.90 -5.01
C GLU A 232 26.26 -1.45 -6.43
N GLU A 233 26.13 -2.32 -7.44
CA GLU A 233 26.51 -2.02 -8.83
C GLU A 233 25.62 -0.94 -9.46
N GLY A 234 24.34 -0.93 -9.09
CA GLY A 234 23.37 0.05 -9.57
C GLY A 234 23.44 1.40 -8.87
N GLY A 235 24.18 1.51 -7.76
CA GLY A 235 24.27 2.73 -6.95
C GLY A 235 22.92 3.11 -6.33
N TYR A 236 22.08 2.13 -5.99
CA TYR A 236 20.78 2.37 -5.35
C TYR A 236 20.99 2.65 -3.86
N ASP A 237 20.41 3.76 -3.37
CA ASP A 237 20.52 4.14 -1.96
C ASP A 237 19.50 3.36 -1.13
N LEU A 238 19.89 2.15 -0.70
CA LEU A 238 19.05 1.26 0.10
C LEU A 238 19.81 0.73 1.33
N ASN A 239 19.16 0.80 2.49
CA ASN A 239 19.69 0.26 3.73
C ASN A 239 19.52 -1.28 3.80
N GLN A 240 20.10 -1.90 4.82
CA GLN A 240 20.09 -3.36 4.96
C GLN A 240 18.67 -3.96 5.11
N ALA A 241 17.75 -3.24 5.76
CA ALA A 241 16.36 -3.69 5.89
C ALA A 241 15.66 -3.71 4.52
N GLN A 242 15.92 -2.71 3.68
CA GLN A 242 15.36 -2.57 2.34
C GLN A 242 15.95 -3.60 1.36
N ILE A 243 17.26 -3.84 1.43
CA ILE A 243 17.92 -4.90 0.65
C ILE A 243 17.30 -6.27 0.97
N LYS A 244 17.05 -6.56 2.25
CA LYS A 244 16.35 -7.80 2.63
C LYS A 244 14.93 -7.85 2.07
N GLN A 245 14.20 -6.73 2.09
CA GLN A 245 12.86 -6.65 1.52
C GLN A 245 12.87 -6.89 0.01
N LEU A 246 13.88 -6.44 -0.74
CA LEU A 246 13.98 -6.74 -2.18
C LEU A 246 13.99 -8.24 -2.47
N SER A 247 14.72 -9.04 -1.70
CA SER A 247 14.68 -10.50 -1.83
C SER A 247 13.28 -11.07 -1.50
N GLN A 248 12.60 -10.51 -0.51
CA GLN A 248 11.22 -10.91 -0.16
C GLN A 248 10.22 -10.54 -1.27
N VAL A 249 10.37 -9.37 -1.89
CA VAL A 249 9.57 -8.96 -3.07
C VAL A 249 9.75 -9.97 -4.18
N TYR A 250 10.98 -10.45 -4.41
CA TYR A 250 11.23 -11.47 -5.42
C TYR A 250 10.51 -12.79 -5.13
N VAL A 251 10.43 -13.21 -3.86
CA VAL A 251 9.63 -14.39 -3.47
C VAL A 251 8.16 -14.20 -3.81
N ILE A 252 7.58 -13.02 -3.53
CA ILE A 252 6.20 -12.70 -3.92
C ILE A 252 6.03 -12.70 -5.44
N PHE A 253 7.01 -12.16 -6.18
CA PHE A 253 7.01 -12.16 -7.64
C PHE A 253 7.09 -13.57 -8.23
N GLN A 254 7.87 -14.49 -7.65
CA GLN A 254 7.93 -15.88 -8.12
C GLN A 254 6.60 -16.62 -7.95
N GLU A 255 5.85 -16.32 -6.89
CA GLU A 255 4.56 -16.96 -6.62
C GLU A 255 3.43 -16.38 -7.51
N TYR A 256 3.46 -15.08 -7.82
CA TYR A 256 2.29 -14.39 -8.38
C TYR A 256 2.53 -13.58 -9.67
N GLY A 257 3.78 -13.35 -10.07
CA GLY A 257 4.17 -12.41 -11.12
C GLY A 257 4.40 -12.99 -12.51
#